data_AF-A0AAZ3Q9X1-F1
#
_entry.id   AF-A0AAZ3Q9X1-F1
#
_cell.length_a   1.000
_cell.length_b   1.000
_cell.length_c   1.000
_cell.angle_alpha   90.00
_cell.angle_beta   90.00
_cell.angle_gamma   90.00
#
_symmetry.space_group_name_H-M   'P 1'
#
loop_
_entity.id
_entity.type
_entity.pdbx_description
1 polymer ?
#
loop_
_entity_poly.entity_id
_entity_poly.type
_entity_poly.pdbx_seq_one_letter_code
_entity_poly.pdbx_strand_id
1 'polypeptide(L)'
;MVRLLNYLMLGYLTWNLRISDAQGEYCHGWLDSNGNYHEGFQCPEDFDTMDANVCCGSCSLRYCCAAVDARLDQGSCTNDREQENTEFAAQDLSPRTMPQDYLA
;
A
#
# COMPACT_ATOMS: atom_id res chain seq x y z
N MET A 1 23.68 -4.13 -45.97
CA MET A 1 23.41 -2.99 -45.06
C MET A 1 22.16 -3.16 -44.22
N VAL A 2 20.98 -3.45 -44.80
CA VAL A 2 19.71 -3.54 -44.05
C VAL A 2 19.70 -4.59 -42.91
N ARG A 3 20.41 -5.72 -43.08
CA ARG A 3 20.51 -6.76 -42.03
C ARG A 3 21.33 -6.30 -40.82
N LEU A 4 22.44 -5.60 -41.06
CA LEU A 4 23.28 -5.04 -39.99
C LEU A 4 22.53 -3.97 -39.20
N LEU A 5 21.76 -3.12 -39.89
CA LEU A 5 20.91 -2.11 -39.26
C LEU A 5 19.83 -2.76 -38.37
N ASN A 6 19.23 -3.86 -38.82
CA ASN A 6 18.27 -4.62 -38.03
C ASN A 6 18.89 -5.24 -36.77
N TYR A 7 20.09 -5.84 -36.88
CA TYR A 7 20.78 -6.38 -35.69
C TYR A 7 21.17 -5.30 -34.69
N LEU A 8 21.62 -4.14 -35.17
CA LEU A 8 21.93 -2.99 -34.32
C LEU A 8 20.67 -2.43 -33.63
N MET A 9 19.55 -2.32 -34.36
CA MET A 9 18.27 -1.88 -33.79
C MET A 9 17.72 -2.87 -32.76
N LEU A 10 17.76 -4.17 -33.03
CA LEU A 10 17.34 -5.20 -32.08
C LEU A 10 18.22 -5.19 -30.83
N GLY A 11 19.54 -5.11 -30.98
CA GLY A 11 20.47 -5.01 -29.86
C GLY A 11 20.25 -3.74 -29.02
N TYR A 12 19.96 -2.61 -29.68
CA TYR A 12 19.64 -1.35 -28.99
C TYR A 12 18.31 -1.44 -28.24
N LEU A 13 17.26 -2.03 -28.83
CA LEU A 13 15.97 -2.22 -28.17
C LEU A 13 16.11 -3.15 -26.96
N THR A 14 16.86 -4.25 -27.05
CA THR A 14 17.08 -5.14 -25.90
C THR A 14 17.93 -4.54 -24.79
N TRP A 15 18.82 -3.60 -25.13
CA TRP A 15 19.64 -2.88 -24.13
C TRP A 15 18.85 -1.77 -23.44
N ASN A 16 17.93 -1.12 -24.16
CA ASN A 16 17.12 -0.02 -23.64
C ASN A 16 15.80 -0.48 -23.00
N LEU A 17 15.33 -1.70 -23.30
CA LEU A 17 14.30 -2.38 -22.52
C LEU A 17 14.91 -2.85 -21.21
N ARG A 18 15.14 -1.89 -20.32
CA ARG A 18 15.21 -2.14 -18.88
C ARG A 18 13.98 -2.97 -18.53
N ILE A 19 14.21 -4.15 -17.97
CA ILE A 19 13.18 -4.99 -17.35
C ILE A 19 12.31 -4.05 -16.54
N SER A 20 11.01 -3.98 -16.84
CA SER A 20 10.07 -3.28 -15.95
C SER A 20 10.27 -3.90 -14.59
N ASP A 21 10.80 -3.13 -13.64
CA ASP A 21 10.80 -3.50 -12.24
C ASP A 21 9.33 -3.76 -11.92
N ALA A 22 8.95 -5.03 -11.88
CA ALA A 22 7.64 -5.42 -11.44
C ALA A 22 7.64 -5.08 -9.96
N GLN A 23 7.31 -3.83 -9.64
CA GLN A 23 7.20 -3.36 -8.27
C GLN A 23 6.27 -4.34 -7.55
N GLY A 24 6.73 -4.87 -6.43
CA GLY A 24 5.97 -5.85 -5.65
C GLY A 24 4.70 -5.25 -5.08
N GLU A 25 4.09 -5.96 -4.15
CA GLU A 25 2.91 -5.45 -3.46
C GLU A 25 3.26 -4.29 -2.54
N TYR A 26 2.31 -3.37 -2.39
CA TYR A 26 2.39 -2.33 -1.36
C TYR A 26 1.69 -2.84 -0.10
N CYS A 27 2.42 -2.92 1.02
CA CYS A 27 1.81 -3.12 2.32
C CYS A 27 1.27 -1.78 2.84
N HIS A 28 -0.05 -1.67 2.95
CA HIS A 28 -0.69 -0.49 3.54
C HIS A 28 -0.34 -0.36 5.02
N GLY A 29 -0.26 0.87 5.53
CA GLY A 29 -0.06 1.13 6.95
C GLY A 29 -1.15 0.50 7.82
N TRP A 30 -0.82 0.24 9.08
CA TRP A 30 -1.73 -0.46 9.99
C TRP A 30 -1.47 -0.14 11.47
N LEU A 31 -2.48 -0.37 12.31
CA LEU A 31 -2.34 -0.39 13.76
C LEU A 31 -2.02 -1.81 14.24
N ASP A 32 -0.94 -1.98 15.00
CA ASP A 32 -0.60 -3.27 15.62
C ASP A 32 -1.51 -3.60 16.83
N SER A 33 -1.32 -4.79 17.42
CA SER A 33 -2.09 -5.23 18.59
C SER A 33 -1.90 -4.38 19.85
N ASN A 34 -0.87 -3.51 19.88
CA ASN A 34 -0.59 -2.57 20.97
C ASN A 34 -1.14 -1.17 20.66
N GLY A 35 -1.73 -0.96 19.48
CA GLY A 35 -2.24 0.34 19.03
C GLY A 35 -1.17 1.27 18.44
N ASN A 36 0.03 0.77 18.13
CA ASN A 36 1.02 1.59 17.44
C ASN A 36 0.75 1.58 15.94
N TYR A 37 0.83 2.75 15.31
CA TYR A 37 0.73 2.88 13.86
C TYR A 37 2.07 2.54 13.20
N HIS A 38 2.00 1.71 12.16
CA HIS A 38 3.10 1.37 11.27
C HIS A 38 2.80 1.94 9.89
N GLU A 39 3.76 2.68 9.34
CA GLU A 39 3.64 3.26 8.00
C GLU A 39 3.65 2.16 6.92
N GLY A 40 3.00 2.43 5.79
CA GLY A 40 2.99 1.50 4.67
C GLY A 40 4.30 1.54 3.86
N PHE A 41 4.68 0.42 3.29
CA PHE A 41 5.93 0.24 2.53
C PHE A 41 5.72 -0.56 1.24
N GLN A 42 6.64 -0.34 0.31
CA GLN A 42 6.67 -1.03 -0.98
C GLN A 42 7.55 -2.27 -0.87
N CYS A 43 7.05 -3.44 -1.24
CA CYS A 43 7.86 -4.66 -1.32
C CYS A 43 8.60 -4.77 -2.66
N PRO A 44 9.82 -5.35 -2.68
CA PRO A 44 10.70 -5.56 -1.51
C PRO A 44 11.23 -4.22 -0.97
N GLU A 45 11.53 -4.15 0.33
CA GLU A 45 12.25 -3.00 0.92
C GLU A 45 13.77 -3.07 0.64
N ASP A 46 14.50 -2.02 0.99
CA ASP A 46 15.95 -1.86 0.68
C ASP A 46 16.83 -3.04 1.14
N PHE A 47 16.44 -3.72 2.21
CA PHE A 47 17.20 -4.81 2.84
C PHE A 47 16.55 -6.19 2.69
N ASP A 48 15.47 -6.28 1.91
CA ASP A 48 14.83 -7.54 1.61
C ASP A 48 15.52 -8.30 0.47
N THR A 49 15.18 -9.57 0.31
CA THR A 49 15.57 -10.33 -0.88
C THR A 49 14.76 -9.84 -2.09
N MET A 50 15.35 -9.91 -3.29
CA MET A 50 14.71 -9.40 -4.52
C MET A 50 13.38 -10.10 -4.86
N ASP A 51 13.16 -11.30 -4.33
CA ASP A 51 11.94 -12.08 -4.51
C ASP A 51 10.88 -11.85 -3.42
N ALA A 52 11.16 -11.03 -2.40
CA ALA A 52 10.22 -10.69 -1.35
C ALA A 52 9.19 -9.64 -1.83
N ASN A 53 8.44 -9.96 -2.87
CA ASN A 53 7.56 -9.04 -3.58
C ASN A 53 6.08 -9.14 -3.14
N VAL A 54 5.76 -9.92 -2.10
CA VAL A 54 4.39 -10.14 -1.61
C VAL A 54 4.22 -9.51 -0.23
N CYS A 55 3.07 -8.87 0.02
CA CYS A 55 2.71 -8.40 1.35
C CYS A 55 2.12 -9.57 2.15
N CYS A 56 2.81 -9.99 3.21
CA CYS A 56 2.52 -11.21 3.95
C CYS A 56 2.17 -10.93 5.41
N GLY A 57 1.62 -11.95 6.09
CA GLY A 57 1.40 -11.93 7.54
C GLY A 57 -0.07 -11.80 7.94
N SER A 58 -0.37 -10.88 8.85
CA SER A 58 -1.71 -10.65 9.40
C SER A 58 -2.03 -9.16 9.41
N CYS A 59 -3.30 -8.81 9.65
CA CYS A 59 -3.71 -7.40 9.68
C CYS A 59 -2.89 -6.55 10.66
N SER A 60 -2.42 -7.13 11.78
CA SER A 60 -1.64 -6.46 12.83
C SER A 60 -0.12 -6.67 12.72
N LEU A 61 0.37 -7.41 11.72
CA LEU A 61 1.80 -7.63 11.47
C LEU A 61 2.01 -7.91 9.98
N ARG A 62 2.52 -6.90 9.26
CA ARG A 62 2.77 -6.97 7.82
C ARG A 62 4.26 -6.96 7.55
N TYR A 63 4.70 -7.73 6.57
CA TYR A 63 6.10 -7.82 6.15
C TYR A 63 6.19 -8.30 4.70
N CYS A 64 7.27 -7.95 4.01
CA CYS A 64 7.55 -8.46 2.67
C CYS A 64 8.01 -9.91 2.72
N CYS A 65 7.50 -10.75 1.82
CA CYS A 65 7.94 -12.14 1.69
C CYS A 65 7.83 -12.68 0.26
N ALA A 66 8.48 -13.81 -0.02
CA ALA A 66 8.40 -14.52 -1.30
C ALA A 66 7.31 -15.61 -1.33
N ALA A 67 6.73 -15.92 -0.17
CA ALA A 67 5.81 -17.03 0.04
C ALA A 67 4.36 -16.58 -0.18
N VAL A 68 3.83 -16.85 -1.38
CA VAL A 68 2.47 -16.44 -1.80
C VAL A 68 1.37 -17.04 -0.92
N ASP A 69 1.60 -18.18 -0.28
CA ASP A 69 0.68 -18.80 0.68
C ASP A 69 0.59 -18.04 2.01
N ALA A 70 1.58 -17.22 2.34
CA ALA A 70 1.55 -16.31 3.49
C ALA A 70 1.01 -14.91 3.13
N ARG A 71 0.56 -14.70 1.89
CA ARG A 71 0.02 -13.42 1.40
C ARG A 71 -1.17 -12.97 2.25
N LEU A 72 -1.11 -11.73 2.70
CA LEU A 72 -2.17 -11.09 3.45
C LEU A 72 -3.23 -10.51 2.50
N ASP A 73 -4.49 -10.88 2.70
CA ASP A 73 -5.62 -10.18 2.06
C ASP A 73 -5.90 -8.86 2.80
N GLN A 74 -5.14 -7.83 2.44
CA GLN A 74 -5.21 -6.52 3.09
C GLN A 74 -6.60 -5.86 2.98
N GLY A 75 -7.39 -6.20 1.95
CA GLY A 75 -8.75 -5.66 1.78
C GLY A 75 -9.76 -6.19 2.82
N SER A 76 -9.40 -7.25 3.54
CA SER A 76 -10.19 -7.79 4.66
C SER A 76 -9.86 -7.16 6.02
N CYS A 77 -8.78 -6.38 6.10
CA CYS A 77 -8.36 -5.72 7.33
C CYS A 77 -9.16 -4.44 7.59
N THR A 78 -9.36 -4.11 8.88
CA THR A 78 -10.11 -2.92 9.33
C THR A 78 -9.27 -1.96 10.18
N ASN A 79 -7.96 -2.22 10.28
CA ASN A 79 -6.99 -1.52 11.12
C ASN A 79 -5.97 -0.73 10.28
N ASP A 80 -6.33 -0.37 9.05
CA ASP A 80 -5.52 0.31 8.04
C ASP A 80 -5.43 1.84 8.23
N ARG A 81 -6.29 2.41 9.08
CA ARG A 81 -6.36 3.84 9.31
C ARG A 81 -5.52 4.23 10.51
N GLU A 82 -4.62 5.19 10.30
CA GLU A 82 -4.21 6.07 11.39
C GLU A 82 -5.52 6.68 11.94
N GLN A 83 -5.82 6.49 13.23
CA GLN A 83 -6.93 7.19 13.85
C GLN A 83 -6.59 8.67 13.78
N GLU A 84 -7.00 9.33 12.69
CA GLU A 84 -7.19 10.76 12.74
C GLU A 84 -8.12 10.98 13.92
N ASN A 85 -7.63 11.65 14.95
CA ASN A 85 -8.48 12.21 15.97
C ASN A 85 -9.26 13.40 15.35
N THR A 86 -10.01 13.14 14.28
CA THR A 86 -10.92 14.07 13.63
C THR A 86 -12.23 14.11 14.42
N GLU A 87 -12.13 14.45 15.71
CA GLU A 87 -13.22 15.10 16.44
C GLU A 87 -13.48 16.54 15.94
N PHE A 88 -12.81 16.97 14.86
CA PHE A 88 -12.97 18.31 14.29
C PHE A 88 -13.05 18.32 12.76
N ALA A 89 -13.90 17.50 12.15
CA ALA A 89 -14.36 17.78 10.79
C ALA A 89 -15.76 17.21 10.55
N ALA A 90 -16.68 18.12 10.21
CA ALA A 90 -18.07 17.89 9.83
C ALA A 90 -18.99 17.32 10.93
N GLN A 91 -19.36 18.20 11.87
CA GLN A 91 -20.73 18.15 12.39
C GLN A 91 -21.67 18.35 11.19
N ASP A 92 -22.25 17.27 10.71
CA ASP A 92 -23.46 17.30 9.90
C ASP A 92 -24.55 17.97 10.74
N LEU A 93 -24.76 19.27 10.53
CA LEU A 93 -25.91 20.00 11.05
C LEU A 93 -27.17 19.51 10.32
N SER A 94 -27.60 18.29 10.65
CA SER A 94 -28.95 17.84 10.38
C SER A 94 -29.91 18.68 11.25
N PRO A 95 -31.01 19.26 10.70
CA PRO A 95 -31.86 20.20 11.45
C PRO A 95 -32.71 19.58 12.57
N ARG A 96 -32.41 18.35 13.03
CA ARG A 96 -33.36 17.54 13.79
C ARG A 96 -33.16 17.46 15.30
N THR A 97 -32.21 18.21 15.86
CA THR A 97 -32.02 18.29 17.32
C THR A 97 -31.71 19.72 17.76
N MET A 98 -32.73 20.59 17.81
CA MET A 98 -32.68 21.76 18.70
C MET A 98 -33.27 21.35 20.07
N PRO A 99 -32.54 21.50 21.18
CA PRO A 99 -33.13 21.50 22.51
C PRO A 99 -34.09 22.68 22.69
N GLN A 100 -35.25 22.45 23.30
CA GLN A 100 -36.34 23.43 23.49
C GLN A 100 -36.07 24.50 24.56
N ASP A 101 -34.83 24.63 25.04
CA ASP A 101 -34.51 25.40 26.25
C ASP A 101 -34.08 26.86 25.99
N TYR A 102 -34.22 27.35 24.74
CA TYR A 102 -33.90 28.73 24.34
C TYR A 102 -35.08 29.46 23.66
N LEU A 103 -36.30 29.28 24.18
CA LEU A 103 -37.40 30.22 23.94
C LEU A 103 -37.61 31.02 25.22
N ALA A 104 -37.05 32.23 25.24
CA ALA A 104 -37.47 33.32 26.12
C ALA A 104 -38.68 34.03 25.51
#